data_AF-A0A843FCM4-F1
#
_entry.id   AF-A0A843FCM4-F1
#
_cell.length_a   1.000
_cell.length_b   1.000
_cell.length_c   1.000
_cell.angle_alpha   90.00
_cell.angle_beta   90.00
_cell.angle_gamma   90.00
#
_symmetry.space_group_name_H-M   'P 1'
#
loop_
_entity.id
_entity.type
_entity.pdbx_description
1 polymer ?
#
loop_
_entity_poly.entity_id
_entity_poly.type
_entity_poly.pdbx_seq_one_letter_code
_entity_poly.pdbx_strand_id
1 'polypeptide(L)'
;MIKIARIDGDGIGKEVTEAGVAVLESLDLNFDFIEAEAGRECFDKNGTTIPEETIKIARNAKATLFGAITSTPGQKSPIITLRQELDTYANLRPI
;
A
#
# COMPACT_ATOMS: atom_id res chain seq x y z
N MET A 1 -7.15 -13.52 -12.78
CA MET A 1 -6.77 -12.99 -11.47
C MET A 1 -6.83 -11.47 -11.50
N ILE A 2 -7.48 -10.86 -10.50
CA ILE A 2 -7.54 -9.43 -10.26
C ILE A 2 -6.32 -9.08 -9.43
N LYS A 3 -5.38 -8.33 -10.02
CA LYS A 3 -4.15 -7.90 -9.34
C LYS A 3 -4.45 -6.83 -8.31
N ILE A 4 -4.04 -7.05 -7.07
CA ILE A 4 -4.18 -6.10 -5.96
C ILE A 4 -2.78 -5.76 -5.47
N ALA A 5 -2.38 -4.49 -5.50
CA ALA A 5 -1.14 -4.06 -4.88
C ALA A 5 -1.30 -4.13 -3.36
N ARG A 6 -0.42 -4.83 -2.66
CA ARG A 6 -0.42 -4.95 -1.20
C ARG A 6 0.76 -4.17 -0.64
N ILE A 7 0.47 -3.15 0.17
CA ILE A 7 1.46 -2.30 0.82
C ILE A 7 1.20 -2.31 2.32
N ASP A 8 1.90 -3.17 3.05
CA ASP A 8 1.70 -3.37 4.49
C ASP A 8 2.13 -2.14 5.31
N GLY A 9 3.22 -1.50 4.86
CA GLY A 9 3.80 -0.35 5.53
C GLY A 9 4.58 -0.70 6.80
N ASP A 10 4.38 0.09 7.86
CA ASP A 10 5.13 0.04 9.10
C ASP A 10 4.24 -0.34 10.31
N GLY A 11 4.86 -0.89 11.36
CA GLY A 11 4.20 -1.17 12.64
C GLY A 11 2.97 -2.05 12.49
N ILE A 12 1.84 -1.64 13.08
CA ILE A 12 0.58 -2.39 13.04
C ILE A 12 0.03 -2.58 11.62
N GLY A 13 0.50 -1.80 10.64
CA GLY A 13 0.10 -1.94 9.24
C GLY A 13 0.32 -3.35 8.70
N LYS A 14 1.40 -4.02 9.12
CA LYS A 14 1.71 -5.41 8.76
C LYS A 14 0.69 -6.38 9.32
N GLU A 15 0.41 -6.29 10.61
CA GLU A 15 -0.51 -7.18 11.31
C GLU A 15 -1.94 -7.07 10.75
N VAL A 16 -2.44 -5.85 10.58
CA VAL A 16 -3.82 -5.64 10.11
C VAL A 16 -3.99 -5.95 8.62
N THR A 17 -2.96 -5.70 7.81
CA THR A 17 -3.01 -6.01 6.37
C THR A 17 -2.96 -7.51 6.15
N GLU A 18 -2.10 -8.24 6.89
CA GLU A 18 -2.06 -9.70 6.87
C GLU A 18 -3.43 -10.31 7.25
N ALA A 19 -4.03 -9.84 8.34
CA ALA A 19 -5.37 -10.28 8.75
C ALA A 19 -6.43 -9.97 7.69
N GLY A 20 -6.38 -8.79 7.07
CA GLY A 20 -7.29 -8.41 5.97
C GLY A 20 -7.14 -9.31 4.75
N VAL A 21 -5.90 -9.62 4.35
CA VAL A 21 -5.60 -10.55 3.24
C VAL A 21 -6.12 -11.94 3.54
N ALA A 22 -5.91 -12.47 4.75
CA ALA A 22 -6.42 -13.79 5.14
C ALA A 22 -7.95 -13.88 5.03
N VAL A 23 -8.67 -12.81 5.39
CA VAL A 23 -10.13 -12.73 5.19
C VAL A 23 -10.48 -12.71 3.70
N LEU A 24 -9.79 -11.90 2.89
CA LEU A 24 -10.06 -11.81 1.45
C LEU A 24 -9.77 -13.12 0.70
N GLU A 25 -8.72 -13.84 1.09
CA GLU A 25 -8.34 -15.15 0.53
C GLU A 25 -9.30 -16.27 0.95
N SER A 26 -10.02 -16.11 2.06
CA SER A 26 -11.08 -17.06 2.46
C SER A 26 -12.33 -16.98 1.58
N LEU A 27 -12.45 -15.93 0.76
CA LEU A 27 -13.54 -15.75 -0.19
C LEU A 27 -13.16 -16.36 -1.55
N ASP A 28 -14.16 -16.79 -2.33
CA ASP A 28 -13.95 -17.25 -3.71
C ASP A 28 -13.77 -16.04 -4.66
N LEU A 29 -12.76 -15.23 -4.37
CA LEU A 29 -12.35 -14.06 -5.14
C LEU A 29 -11.02 -14.41 -5.81
N ASN A 30 -10.97 -14.25 -7.14
CA ASN A 30 -9.79 -14.54 -7.94
C ASN A 30 -8.71 -13.44 -7.80
N PHE A 31 -8.27 -13.14 -6.58
CA PHE A 31 -7.31 -12.08 -6.26
C PHE A 31 -5.86 -12.58 -6.32
N ASP A 32 -4.97 -11.72 -6.79
CA ASP A 32 -3.53 -11.94 -6.86
C ASP A 32 -2.84 -10.74 -6.21
N PHE A 33 -2.34 -10.93 -4.99
CA PHE A 33 -1.71 -9.87 -4.20
C PHE A 33 -0.24 -9.71 -4.58
N ILE A 34 0.11 -8.51 -5.04
CA ILE A 34 1.47 -8.15 -5.43
C ILE A 34 2.05 -7.27 -4.34
N GLU A 35 3.01 -7.79 -3.59
CA GLU A 35 3.68 -7.07 -2.51
C GLU A 35 4.49 -5.87 -3.03
N ALA A 36 4.41 -4.75 -2.30
CA ALA A 36 5.18 -3.55 -2.56
C ALA A 36 5.51 -2.83 -1.24
N GLU A 37 6.64 -2.12 -1.21
CA GLU A 37 7.14 -1.47 0.00
C GLU A 37 6.80 0.02 0.04
N ALA A 38 6.47 0.54 1.22
CA ALA A 38 6.38 1.97 1.50
C ALA A 38 6.56 2.22 3.00
N GLY A 39 6.92 3.44 3.38
CA GLY A 39 6.99 3.86 4.78
C GLY A 39 8.40 4.11 5.29
N ARG A 40 8.53 4.12 6.62
CA ARG A 40 9.80 4.40 7.32
C ARG A 40 10.80 3.26 7.14
N GLU A 41 10.38 2.02 7.28
CA GLU A 41 11.26 0.87 7.08
C GLU A 41 11.77 0.81 5.64
N CYS A 42 10.91 1.16 4.67
CA CYS A 42 11.30 1.28 3.27
C CYS A 42 12.37 2.37 3.07
N PHE A 43 12.22 3.51 3.75
CA PHE A 43 13.20 4.58 3.73
C PHE A 43 14.55 4.15 4.33
N ASP A 44 14.52 3.44 5.47
CA ASP A 44 15.73 2.97 6.13
C ASP A 44 16.50 1.95 5.24
N LYS A 45 15.79 1.15 4.42
CA LYS A 45 16.40 0.20 3.45
C LYS A 45 16.85 0.84 2.13
N ASN A 46 16.02 1.69 1.55
CA ASN A 46 16.12 2.10 0.14
C ASN A 46 16.42 3.60 -0.05
N GLY A 47 16.45 4.38 1.03
CA GLY A 47 16.62 5.85 0.98
C GLY A 47 15.40 6.61 0.45
N THR A 48 14.29 5.93 0.18
CA THR A 48 13.01 6.53 -0.25
C THR A 48 11.85 5.95 0.55
N THR A 49 10.89 6.79 0.91
CA THR A 49 9.67 6.33 1.61
C THR A 49 8.69 5.64 0.67
N ILE A 50 8.84 5.80 -0.65
CA ILE A 50 8.03 5.16 -1.67
C ILE A 50 8.89 4.94 -2.94
N PRO A 51 9.31 3.70 -3.24
CA PRO A 51 10.05 3.38 -4.45
C PRO A 51 9.19 3.58 -5.69
N GLU A 52 9.84 3.92 -6.81
CA GLU A 52 9.17 4.01 -8.12
C GLU A 52 8.51 2.67 -8.50
N GLU A 53 9.10 1.55 -8.09
CA GLU A 53 8.53 0.23 -8.32
C GLU A 53 7.18 0.04 -7.61
N THR A 54 7.02 0.58 -6.40
CA THR A 54 5.75 0.56 -5.68
C THR A 54 4.67 1.33 -6.43
N ILE A 55 5.02 2.49 -7.01
CA ILE A 55 4.10 3.29 -7.83
C ILE A 55 3.72 2.51 -9.10
N LYS A 56 4.67 1.86 -9.76
CA LYS A 56 4.40 1.01 -10.94
C LYS A 56 3.49 -0.17 -10.61
N ILE A 57 3.74 -0.88 -9.51
CA ILE A 57 2.90 -1.99 -9.06
C ILE A 57 1.47 -1.49 -8.83
N ALA A 58 1.31 -0.40 -8.07
CA ALA A 58 -0.01 0.17 -7.78
C ALA A 58 -0.74 0.66 -9.05
N ARG A 59 -0.02 1.28 -10.00
CA ARG A 59 -0.57 1.77 -11.28
C ARG A 59 -1.05 0.62 -12.19
N ASN A 60 -0.38 -0.53 -12.13
CA ASN A 60 -0.74 -1.71 -12.94
C ASN A 60 -1.74 -2.64 -12.25
N ALA A 61 -1.99 -2.45 -10.95
CA ALA A 61 -3.00 -3.18 -10.19
C ALA A 61 -4.41 -2.61 -10.41
N LYS A 62 -5.44 -3.40 -10.10
CA LYS A 62 -6.84 -2.96 -10.13
C LYS A 62 -7.25 -2.20 -8.86
N ALA A 63 -6.58 -2.47 -7.75
CA ALA A 63 -6.74 -1.74 -6.50
C ALA A 63 -5.46 -1.87 -5.67
N THR A 64 -5.34 -1.03 -4.64
CA THR A 64 -4.27 -1.09 -3.65
C THR A 64 -4.87 -1.29 -2.26
N LEU A 65 -4.42 -2.34 -1.57
CA LEU A 65 -4.61 -2.52 -0.15
C LEU A 65 -3.40 -1.92 0.58
N PHE A 66 -3.62 -0.86 1.35
CA PHE A 66 -2.58 -0.12 2.04
C PHE A 66 -2.84 -0.16 3.54
N GLY A 67 -1.86 -0.61 4.32
CA GLY A 67 -1.91 -0.67 5.77
C GLY A 67 -1.70 0.69 6.42
N ALA A 68 -0.63 0.82 7.20
CA ALA A 68 -0.28 2.06 7.88
C ALA A 68 1.20 2.35 7.69
N ILE A 69 1.60 3.63 7.68
CA ILE A 69 3.01 4.02 7.63
C ILE A 69 3.35 4.94 8.78
N THR A 70 4.62 4.93 9.16
CA THR A 70 5.22 5.93 10.04
C THR A 70 5.80 7.04 9.18
N SER A 71 5.36 8.29 9.42
CA SER A 71 5.86 9.44 8.68
C SER A 71 7.35 9.68 8.99
N THR A 72 8.20 9.67 7.96
CA THR A 72 9.61 10.04 8.07
C THR A 72 9.77 11.57 7.98
N PRO A 73 10.30 12.26 9.00
CA PRO A 73 10.49 13.71 8.96
C PRO A 73 11.35 14.16 7.78
N GLY A 74 10.94 15.23 7.11
CA GLY A 74 11.63 15.79 5.94
C GLY A 74 11.49 14.98 4.65
N GLN A 75 10.72 13.88 4.66
CA GLN A 75 10.47 13.06 3.48
C GLN A 75 9.02 13.17 3.00
N LYS A 76 8.79 12.81 1.74
CA LYS A 76 7.44 12.75 1.16
C LYS A 76 6.62 11.67 1.87
N SER A 77 5.35 11.96 2.13
CA SER A 77 4.41 10.98 2.67
C SER A 77 4.02 9.97 1.58
N PRO A 78 4.23 8.67 1.79
CA PRO A 78 3.91 7.65 0.78
C PRO A 78 2.45 7.67 0.34
N ILE A 79 1.52 7.80 1.28
CA ILE A 79 0.08 7.79 0.95
C ILE A 79 -0.34 9.05 0.18
N ILE A 80 0.26 10.21 0.47
CA ILE A 80 -0.03 11.43 -0.28
C ILE A 80 0.57 11.33 -1.69
N THR A 81 1.80 10.86 -1.82
CA THR A 81 2.43 10.62 -3.12
C THR A 81 1.62 9.63 -3.95
N LEU A 82 1.22 8.50 -3.37
CA LEU A 82 0.42 7.50 -4.08
C LEU A 82 -0.93 8.07 -4.51
N ARG A 83 -1.57 8.91 -3.68
CA ARG A 83 -2.82 9.57 -4.06
C ARG A 83 -2.68 10.47 -5.28
N GLN A 84 -1.59 11.23 -5.33
CA GLN A 84 -1.27 12.12 -6.46
C GLN A 84 -0.95 11.31 -7.72
N GLU A 85 -0.11 10.28 -7.61
CA GLU A 85 0.33 9.46 -8.74
C GLU A 85 -0.82 8.65 -9.37
N LEU A 86 -1.78 8.22 -8.56
CA LEU A 86 -2.94 7.42 -8.99
C LEU A 86 -4.21 8.26 -9.23
N ASP A 87 -4.15 9.58 -9.09
CA ASP A 87 -5.29 10.50 -9.20
C ASP A 87 -6.51 10.10 -8.32
N THR A 88 -6.24 9.64 -7.09
CA THR A 88 -7.29 9.23 -6.13
C THR A 88 -7.72 10.43 -5.29
N TYR A 89 -8.36 11.40 -5.94
CA TYR A 89 -8.80 12.65 -5.31
C TYR A 89 -9.98 12.48 -4.33
N ALA A 90 -10.82 11.46 -4.53
CA ALA A 90 -11.99 11.21 -3.70
C ALA A 90 -11.64 10.31 -2.50
N ASN A 91 -11.83 10.82 -1.28
CA ASN A 91 -11.60 10.08 -0.04
C ASN A 91 -12.92 9.81 0.69
N LEU A 92 -13.51 8.63 0.46
CA LEU A 92 -14.78 8.22 1.07
C LEU A 92 -14.54 7.54 2.43
N ARG A 93 -15.23 7.99 3.49
CA ARG A 93 -15.06 7.51 4.88
C ARG A 93 -16.42 7.24 5.56
N PRO A 94 -17.02 6.04 5.38
CA PRO A 94 -18.26 5.67 6.09
C PRO A 94 -18.03 5.49 7.60
N ILE A 95 -19.10 5.64 8.40
CA ILE A 95 -19.14 5.46 9.86
C ILE A 95 -20.15 4.35 10.20
#